data_AF-A0A3R7DGM7-F1
#
_entry.id   AF-A0A3R7DGM7-F1
#
_cell.length_a   1.000
_cell.length_b   1.000
_cell.length_c   1.000
_cell.angle_alpha   90.00
_cell.angle_beta   90.00
_cell.angle_gamma   90.00
#
_symmetry.space_group_name_H-M   'P 1'
#
loop_
_entity.id
_entity.type
_entity.pdbx_description
1 polymer ?
#
loop_
_entity_poly.entity_id
_entity_poly.type
_entity_poly.pdbx_seq_one_letter_code
_entity_poly.pdbx_strand_id
1 'polypeptide(L)'
;MKKFFKRHFEFESIYLPPYCPELNPDEGVWNWTKTKDLANACPESGEILVHLVRESLRKIQRRKSLHIGCIKGSELPWGMLLN
;
A
#
# COMPACT_ATOMS: atom_id res chain seq x y z
N MET A 1 -7.10 16.62 -4.98
CA MET A 1 -7.68 15.90 -3.83
C MET A 1 -8.88 16.60 -3.17
N LYS A 2 -8.74 17.80 -2.56
CA LYS A 2 -9.86 18.49 -1.89
C LYS A 2 -11.12 18.69 -2.77
N LYS A 3 -10.94 18.99 -4.07
CA LYS A 3 -12.06 19.13 -5.03
C LYS A 3 -12.75 17.78 -5.35
N PHE A 4 -12.05 16.66 -5.24
CA PHE A 4 -12.60 15.32 -5.46
C PHE A 4 -13.51 14.90 -4.31
N PHE A 5 -13.02 15.01 -3.06
CA PHE A 5 -13.82 14.72 -1.86
C PHE A 5 -15.05 15.64 -1.72
N LYS A 6 -15.02 16.87 -2.25
CA LYS A 6 -16.22 17.74 -2.32
C LYS A 6 -17.32 17.22 -3.24
N ARG A 7 -16.99 16.36 -4.21
CA ARG A 7 -17.93 15.79 -5.18
C ARG A 7 -18.34 14.36 -4.84
N HIS A 8 -17.60 13.71 -3.94
CA HIS A 8 -17.74 12.31 -3.57
C HIS A 8 -17.82 12.19 -2.05
N PHE A 9 -19.04 12.24 -1.52
CA PHE A 9 -19.31 12.21 -0.07
C PHE A 9 -19.27 10.79 0.51
N GLU A 10 -19.18 9.77 -0.34
CA GLU A 10 -19.01 8.37 0.03
C GLU A 10 -17.62 8.02 0.56
N PHE A 11 -16.66 8.95 0.45
CA PHE A 11 -15.30 8.75 0.95
C PHE A 11 -14.98 9.70 2.11
N GLU A 12 -14.43 9.11 3.17
CA GLU A 12 -13.81 9.86 4.26
C GLU A 12 -12.29 9.90 4.08
N SER A 13 -11.68 11.00 4.51
CA SER A 13 -10.23 11.18 4.47
C SER A 13 -9.67 11.30 5.87
N ILE A 14 -8.62 10.53 6.15
CA ILE A 14 -7.91 10.58 7.43
C ILE A 14 -6.59 11.31 7.21
N TYR A 15 -6.21 12.16 8.16
CA TYR A 15 -4.92 12.81 8.14
C TYR A 15 -3.83 11.86 8.64
N LEU A 16 -2.79 11.67 7.84
CA LEU A 16 -1.55 11.04 8.28
C LEU A 16 -0.51 12.14 8.56
N PRO A 17 0.09 12.18 9.76
CA PRO A 17 1.19 13.08 10.06
C PRO A 17 2.37 12.89 9.07
N PRO A 18 3.14 13.96 8.79
CA PRO A 18 4.35 13.84 8.00
C PRO A 18 5.35 12.90 8.68
N TYR A 19 6.12 12.15 7.88
CA TYR A 19 7.18 11.26 8.35
C TYR A 19 6.73 10.14 9.30
N CYS A 20 5.46 9.72 9.22
CA CYS A 20 4.92 8.57 9.96
C CYS A 20 4.59 7.38 9.03
N PRO A 21 5.60 6.76 8.37
CA PRO A 21 5.37 5.62 7.47
C PRO A 21 4.73 4.42 8.18
N GLU A 22 4.98 4.25 9.48
CA GLU A 22 4.40 3.20 10.32
C GLU A 22 2.86 3.24 10.35
N LEU A 23 2.25 4.40 10.10
CA LEU A 23 0.80 4.54 10.03
C LEU A 23 0.23 4.16 8.66
N ASN A 24 1.06 4.13 7.60
CA ASN A 24 0.58 3.89 6.24
C ASN A 24 0.63 2.39 5.87
N PRO A 25 -0.52 1.70 5.72
CA PRO A 25 -0.53 0.29 5.35
C PRO A 25 0.08 0.00 3.97
N ASP A 26 0.18 0.99 3.07
CA ASP A 26 0.82 0.83 1.77
C ASP A 26 2.32 0.51 1.90
N GLU A 27 2.97 0.95 2.99
CA GLU A 27 4.37 0.57 3.28
C GLU A 27 4.53 -0.95 3.40
N GLY A 28 3.52 -1.66 3.93
CA GLY A 28 3.52 -3.13 3.98
C GLY A 28 3.49 -3.76 2.58
N VAL A 29 2.73 -3.19 1.64
CA VAL A 29 2.64 -3.64 0.24
C VAL A 29 3.97 -3.44 -0.46
N TRP A 30 4.58 -2.27 -0.29
CA TRP A 30 5.89 -1.96 -0.85
C TRP A 30 7.00 -2.80 -0.22
N ASN A 31 6.95 -3.03 1.10
CA ASN A 31 7.90 -3.89 1.78
C ASN A 31 7.85 -5.32 1.23
N TRP A 32 6.66 -5.90 1.04
CA TRP A 32 6.52 -7.22 0.43
C TRP A 32 7.13 -7.24 -0.98
N THR A 33 6.76 -6.27 -1.82
CA THR A 33 7.25 -6.18 -3.19
C THR A 33 8.78 -6.11 -3.23
N LYS A 34 9.39 -5.26 -2.41
CA LYS A 34 10.85 -5.06 -2.37
C LYS A 34 11.60 -6.25 -1.77
N THR A 35 11.08 -6.86 -0.70
CA THR A 35 11.87 -7.81 0.12
C THR A 35 11.49 -9.27 -0.08
N LYS A 36 10.34 -9.57 -0.70
CA LYS A 36 9.91 -10.95 -0.97
C LYS A 36 9.95 -11.26 -2.45
N ASP A 37 9.29 -10.43 -3.26
CA ASP A 37 9.15 -10.70 -4.69
C ASP A 37 10.38 -10.21 -5.49
N LEU A 38 11.00 -9.08 -5.09
CA LEU A 38 12.08 -8.42 -5.83
C LEU A 38 13.42 -8.32 -5.09
N ALA A 39 13.62 -9.08 -4.00
CA ALA A 39 14.78 -8.93 -3.10
C ALA A 39 16.16 -8.95 -3.80
N ASN A 40 16.27 -9.63 -4.94
CA ASN A 40 17.49 -9.74 -5.74
C ASN A 40 17.25 -9.44 -7.22
N ALA A 41 16.17 -8.74 -7.56
CA ALA A 41 15.89 -8.40 -8.94
C ALA A 41 16.93 -7.38 -9.45
N CYS A 42 17.56 -7.67 -10.59
CA CYS A 42 18.47 -6.77 -11.29
C CYS A 42 17.94 -6.51 -12.71
N PRO A 43 16.88 -5.70 -12.86
CA PRO A 43 16.28 -5.45 -14.16
C PRO A 43 17.21 -4.60 -15.04
N GLU A 44 17.34 -4.97 -16.30
CA GLU A 44 18.22 -4.29 -17.26
C GLU A 44 17.66 -2.94 -17.74
N SER A 45 16.38 -2.66 -17.48
CA SER A 45 15.73 -1.40 -17.84
C SER A 45 14.59 -1.03 -16.88
N GLY A 46 14.16 0.23 -16.95
CA GLY A 46 13.02 0.72 -16.18
C GLY A 46 11.71 0.02 -16.58
N GLU A 47 11.54 -0.33 -17.85
CA GLU A 47 10.37 -1.06 -18.34
C GLU A 47 10.28 -2.46 -17.71
N ILE A 48 11.41 -3.16 -17.61
CA ILE A 48 11.49 -4.48 -16.95
C ILE A 48 11.15 -4.32 -15.47
N LEU A 49 11.72 -3.32 -14.78
CA LEU A 49 11.39 -3.06 -13.38
C LEU A 49 9.89 -2.80 -13.18
N VAL A 50 9.29 -1.94 -14.01
CA VAL A 50 7.86 -1.63 -13.95
C VAL A 50 7.01 -2.89 -14.18
N HIS A 51 7.41 -3.77 -15.11
CA HIS A 51 6.75 -5.04 -15.34
C HIS A 51 6.78 -5.91 -14.08
N LEU A 52 7.96 -6.12 -13.50
CA LEU A 52 8.16 -6.92 -12.30
C LEU A 52 7.37 -6.38 -11.08
N VAL A 53 7.39 -5.06 -10.87
CA VAL A 53 6.60 -4.41 -9.82
C VAL A 53 5.11 -4.66 -10.04
N ARG A 54 4.61 -4.48 -11.27
CA ARG A 54 3.19 -4.75 -11.59
C ARG A 54 2.81 -6.20 -11.35
N GLU A 55 3.68 -7.16 -11.65
CA GLU A 55 3.43 -8.56 -11.34
C GLU A 55 3.34 -8.83 -9.84
N SER A 56 4.28 -8.28 -9.05
CA SER A 56 4.23 -8.36 -7.57
C SER A 56 2.91 -7.78 -7.03
N LEU A 57 2.55 -6.57 -7.46
CA LEU A 57 1.32 -5.91 -7.01
C LEU A 57 0.06 -6.70 -7.40
N ARG A 58 0.02 -7.33 -8.59
CA ARG A 58 -1.09 -8.22 -9.00
C ARG A 58 -1.17 -9.49 -8.16
N LYS A 59 -0.02 -10.05 -7.73
CA LYS A 59 0.00 -11.19 -6.80
C LYS A 59 -0.57 -10.78 -5.44
N ILE A 60 -0.17 -9.61 -4.93
CA ILE A 60 -0.69 -9.06 -3.66
C ILE A 60 -2.20 -8.80 -3.78
N GLN A 61 -2.66 -8.17 -4.87
CA GLN A 61 -4.08 -7.88 -5.13
C GLN A 61 -4.99 -9.09 -4.96
N ARG A 62 -4.51 -10.30 -5.32
CA ARG A 62 -5.26 -11.56 -5.23
C ARG A 62 -5.14 -12.26 -3.87
N ARG A 63 -4.31 -11.74 -2.96
CA ARG A 63 -4.01 -12.32 -1.64
C ARG A 63 -4.60 -11.48 -0.51
N LYS A 64 -5.88 -11.72 -0.19
CA LYS A 64 -6.58 -11.04 0.91
C LYS A 64 -5.83 -11.08 2.25
N SER A 65 -5.15 -12.20 2.55
CA SER A 65 -4.35 -12.33 3.77
C SER A 65 -3.20 -11.34 3.84
N LEU A 66 -2.56 -11.01 2.71
CA LEU A 66 -1.51 -9.99 2.67
C LEU A 66 -2.08 -8.59 2.86
N HIS A 67 -3.23 -8.26 2.28
CA HIS A 67 -3.90 -6.98 2.54
C HIS A 67 -4.22 -6.80 4.02
N ILE A 68 -4.81 -7.82 4.64
CA ILE A 68 -5.11 -7.81 6.07
C ILE A 68 -3.82 -7.70 6.89
N GLY A 69 -2.76 -8.40 6.49
CA GLY A 69 -1.44 -8.28 7.14
C GLY A 69 -0.86 -6.87 7.07
N CYS A 70 -0.95 -6.20 5.91
CA CYS A 70 -0.47 -4.82 5.74
C CYS A 70 -1.28 -3.83 6.60
N ILE A 71 -2.61 -4.00 6.65
CA ILE A 71 -3.50 -3.19 7.50
C ILE A 71 -3.17 -3.40 8.98
N LYS A 72 -3.08 -4.66 9.43
CA LYS A 72 -2.78 -4.97 10.85
C LYS A 72 -1.35 -4.65 11.26
N GLY A 73 -0.43 -4.59 10.29
CA GLY A 73 0.97 -4.24 10.51
C GLY A 73 1.21 -2.73 10.55
N SER A 74 0.26 -1.91 10.11
CA SER A 74 0.34 -0.47 10.32
C SER A 74 -0.13 -0.11 11.73
N GLU A 75 0.48 0.93 12.30
CA GLU A 75 0.16 1.45 13.64
C GLU A 75 -1.09 2.36 13.63
N LEU A 76 -1.80 2.44 12.50
CA LEU A 76 -3.02 3.21 12.39
C LEU A 76 -4.11 2.59 13.28
N PRO A 77 -4.86 3.38 14.07
CA PRO A 77 -5.89 2.86 14.97
C PRO A 77 -7.18 2.52 14.20
N TRP A 78 -7.13 1.50 13.34
CA TRP A 78 -8.23 1.09 12.45
C TRP A 78 -9.56 0.86 13.17
N GLY A 79 -9.53 0.32 14.39
CA GLY A 79 -10.74 0.08 15.19
C GLY A 79 -11.45 1.36 15.66
N MET A 80 -10.76 2.51 15.68
CA MET A 80 -11.38 3.80 15.97
C MET A 80 -11.95 4.47 14.72
N LEU A 81 -11.49 4.07 13.54
CA LEU A 81 -11.78 4.71 12.26
C LEU A 81 -12.91 4.02 11.46
N LEU A 82 -13.30 2.80 11.84
CA LEU A 82 -14.30 1.99 11.15
C LEU A 82 -15.60 1.79 11.98
N ASN A 83 -15.85 2.68 12.94
CA ASN A 83 -17.09 2.70 13.72
C ASN A 83 -18.19 3.52 13.04
#